data_AF-A0A7W6HGD9-F1
#
_entry.id   AF-A0A7W6HGD9-F1
#
_cell.length_a   1.000
_cell.length_b   1.000
_cell.length_c   1.000
_cell.angle_alpha   90.00
_cell.angle_beta   90.00
_cell.angle_gamma   90.00
#
_symmetry.space_group_name_H-M   'P 1'
#
loop_
_entity.id
_entity.type
_entity.pdbx_description
1 polymer ?
#
loop_
_entity_poly.entity_id
_entity_poly.type
_entity_poly.pdbx_seq_one_letter_code
_entity_poly.pdbx_strand_id
1 'polypeptide(L)'
;MDQTRSLLQIADRLETAFRHRKVARLKPETALLAALALRSWCINPFPQDIGRALCSVRDGYSTVCMGCLGKANVIHRLYNGEKM
;
A
#
# COMPACT_ATOMS: atom_id res chain seq x y z
N MET A 1 -25.52 10.21 -3.89
CA MET A 1 -24.75 10.95 -2.87
C MET A 1 -23.32 10.46 -2.93
N ASP A 2 -22.40 11.38 -3.14
CA ASP A 2 -21.04 11.16 -3.66
C ASP A 2 -20.09 10.75 -2.51
N GLN A 3 -20.05 9.45 -2.19
CA GLN A 3 -19.26 8.90 -1.08
C GLN A 3 -17.76 9.23 -1.21
N THR A 4 -17.27 9.32 -2.45
CA THR A 4 -15.88 9.70 -2.78
C THR A 4 -15.56 11.11 -2.30
N ARG A 5 -16.50 12.05 -2.43
CA ARG A 5 -16.34 13.44 -2.01
C ARG A 5 -16.24 13.58 -0.49
N SER A 6 -16.94 12.72 0.25
CA SER A 6 -16.88 12.64 1.72
C SER A 6 -15.51 12.14 2.21
N LEU A 7 -14.94 11.13 1.55
CA LEU A 7 -13.65 10.56 1.94
C LEU A 7 -12.48 11.54 1.75
N LEU A 8 -12.47 12.28 0.64
CA LEU A 8 -11.45 13.30 0.37
C LEU A 8 -11.47 14.42 1.41
N GLN A 9 -12.66 14.84 1.85
CA GLN A 9 -12.80 15.86 2.90
C GLN A 9 -12.32 15.35 4.27
N ILE A 10 -12.51 14.08 4.58
CA ILE A 10 -11.98 13.47 5.82
C ILE A 10 -10.46 13.41 5.78
N ALA A 11 -9.87 13.01 4.65
CA ALA A 11 -8.42 12.97 4.47
C ALA A 11 -7.78 14.36 4.63
N ASP A 12 -8.35 15.38 3.99
CA ASP A 12 -7.88 16.77 4.07
C ASP A 12 -7.91 17.33 5.50
N ARG A 13 -8.96 17.00 6.26
CA ARG A 13 -9.07 17.37 7.69
C ARG A 13 -8.02 16.70 8.55
N LEU A 14 -7.73 15.42 8.29
CA LEU A 14 -6.70 14.67 9.02
C LEU A 14 -5.30 15.21 8.72
N GLU A 15 -5.02 15.52 7.45
CA GLU A 15 -3.76 16.13 7.03
C GLU A 15 -3.56 17.51 7.67
N THR A 16 -4.61 18.35 7.65
CA THR A 16 -4.57 19.67 8.28
C THR A 16 -4.30 19.57 9.79
N ALA A 17 -4.98 18.66 10.49
CA ALA A 17 -4.73 18.42 11.91
C ALA A 17 -3.26 17.99 12.17
N PHE A 18 -2.73 17.09 11.34
CA PHE A 18 -1.35 16.66 11.40
C PHE A 18 -0.34 17.80 11.17
N ARG A 19 -0.54 18.63 10.13
CA ARG A 19 0.31 19.80 9.83
C ARG A 19 0.36 20.80 10.99
N HIS A 20 -0.73 20.92 11.74
CA HIS A 20 -0.79 21.74 12.97
C HIS A 20 -0.30 21.02 14.24
N ARG A 21 0.33 19.85 14.11
CA ARG A 21 0.79 19.00 15.23
C ARG A 21 -0.32 18.64 16.23
N LYS A 22 -1.56 18.56 15.76
CA LYS A 22 -2.70 18.15 16.57
C LYS A 22 -2.88 16.64 16.47
N VAL A 23 -3.34 16.04 17.57
CA VAL A 23 -3.68 14.60 17.62
C VAL A 23 -5.16 14.44 17.28
N ALA A 24 -5.45 13.70 16.22
CA ALA A 24 -6.82 13.30 15.88
C ALA A 24 -7.17 11.98 16.60
N ARG A 25 -8.30 11.95 17.30
CA ARG A 25 -8.85 10.70 17.87
C ARG A 25 -9.86 10.10 16.90
N LEU A 26 -9.60 8.87 16.46
CA LEU A 26 -10.47 8.11 15.59
C LEU A 26 -11.28 7.08 16.39
N LYS A 27 -12.43 6.68 15.85
CA LYS A 27 -13.14 5.50 16.35
C LYS A 27 -12.31 4.23 16.06
N PRO A 28 -12.42 3.16 16.88
CA PRO A 28 -11.63 1.95 16.70
C PRO A 28 -11.70 1.36 15.29
N GLU A 29 -12.89 1.32 14.69
CA GLU A 29 -13.13 0.75 13.36
C GLU A 29 -12.44 1.59 12.27
N THR A 30 -12.53 2.92 12.38
CA THR A 30 -11.88 3.86 11.46
C THR A 30 -10.37 3.84 11.62
N ALA A 31 -9.87 3.68 12.85
CA ALA A 31 -8.43 3.57 13.14
C ALA A 31 -7.84 2.31 12.52
N LEU A 32 -8.55 1.17 12.59
CA LEU A 32 -8.12 -0.08 11.96
C LEU A 32 -8.02 0.08 10.43
N LEU A 33 -9.04 0.65 9.80
CA LEU A 33 -9.03 0.89 8.35
C LEU A 33 -7.90 1.83 7.93
N ALA A 34 -7.69 2.93 8.67
CA ALA A 34 -6.59 3.85 8.44
C ALA A 34 -5.22 3.16 8.62
N ALA A 35 -5.05 2.33 9.64
CA ALA A 35 -3.82 1.58 9.88
C ALA A 35 -3.55 0.55 8.77
N LEU A 36 -4.58 -0.15 8.29
CA LEU A 36 -4.46 -1.07 7.15
C LEU A 36 -4.11 -0.32 5.87
N ALA A 37 -4.75 0.82 5.60
CA ALA A 37 -4.44 1.67 4.46
C ALA A 37 -2.99 2.17 4.54
N LEU A 38 -2.56 2.72 5.67
CA LEU A 38 -1.19 3.18 5.89
C LEU A 38 -0.18 2.03 5.75
N ARG A 39 -0.47 0.84 6.30
CA ARG A 39 0.37 -0.34 6.10
C ARG A 39 0.45 -0.72 4.63
N SER A 40 -0.66 -0.71 3.91
CA SER A 40 -0.66 -0.99 2.47
C SER A 40 0.12 0.04 1.65
N TRP A 41 0.13 1.30 2.10
CA TRP A 41 0.88 2.39 1.48
C TRP A 41 2.37 2.34 1.81
N CYS A 42 2.72 1.91 3.02
CA CYS A 42 4.11 1.74 3.47
C CYS A 42 4.73 0.41 3.05
N ILE A 43 3.93 -0.55 2.56
CA ILE A 43 4.45 -1.75 1.91
C ILE A 43 4.95 -1.31 0.53
N ASN A 44 6.26 -1.12 0.41
CA ASN A 44 6.97 -1.07 -0.87
C ASN A 44 7.64 -2.43 -1.07
N PRO A 45 6.91 -3.45 -1.54
CA PRO A 45 7.44 -4.81 -1.60
C PRO A 45 8.47 -4.86 -2.72
N PHE A 46 9.67 -5.37 -2.44
CA PHE A 46 10.66 -5.52 -3.50
C PHE A 46 10.13 -6.47 -4.57
N PRO A 47 10.53 -6.33 -5.85
CA PRO A 47 10.13 -7.25 -6.91
C PRO A 47 10.38 -8.73 -6.58
N GLN A 48 11.34 -9.02 -5.71
CA GLN A 48 11.63 -10.37 -5.23
C GLN A 48 10.52 -10.91 -4.31
N ASP A 49 9.95 -10.09 -3.44
CA ASP A 49 8.87 -10.47 -2.52
C ASP A 49 7.57 -10.71 -3.29
N ILE A 50 7.26 -9.81 -4.25
CA ILE A 50 6.15 -9.98 -5.18
C ILE A 50 6.35 -11.26 -6.01
N GLY A 51 7.56 -11.47 -6.52
CA GLY A 51 7.91 -12.64 -7.32
C GLY A 51 7.77 -13.95 -6.56
N ARG A 52 8.16 -14.00 -5.27
CA ARG A 52 7.98 -15.17 -4.40
C ARG A 52 6.51 -15.49 -4.17
N ALA A 53 5.68 -14.46 -3.92
CA ALA A 53 4.24 -14.63 -3.79
C ALA A 53 3.60 -15.18 -5.07
N LEU A 54 3.96 -14.63 -6.23
CA LEU A 54 3.45 -15.08 -7.54
C LEU A 54 3.84 -16.53 -7.86
N CYS A 55 5.08 -16.90 -7.56
CA CYS A 55 5.58 -18.25 -7.78
C CYS A 55 5.21 -19.22 -6.65
N SER A 56 4.45 -18.78 -5.63
CA SER A 56 4.06 -19.56 -4.44
C SER A 56 5.24 -20.28 -3.78
N VAL A 57 6.41 -19.63 -3.81
CA VAL A 57 7.63 -20.15 -3.20
C VAL A 57 7.51 -19.97 -1.69
N ARG A 58 7.35 -21.07 -0.94
CA ARG A 58 7.50 -21.09 0.52
C ARG A 58 8.98 -21.27 0.87
N ASP A 59 9.59 -20.20 1.36
CA ASP A 59 10.89 -20.09 2.06
C ASP A 59 12.12 -20.89 1.59
N GLY A 60 13.27 -20.19 1.63
CA GLY A 60 14.58 -20.80 1.83
C GLY A 60 15.52 -20.81 0.62
N TYR A 61 15.17 -21.51 -0.47
CA TYR A 61 16.18 -21.86 -1.50
C TYR A 61 15.68 -21.95 -2.94
N SER A 62 14.39 -21.75 -3.21
CA SER A 62 13.87 -21.76 -4.58
C SER A 62 13.97 -20.39 -5.23
N THR A 63 14.70 -20.34 -6.34
CA THR A 63 14.82 -19.13 -7.18
C THR A 63 13.47 -18.82 -7.83
N VAL A 64 13.01 -17.57 -7.69
CA VAL A 64 11.86 -17.05 -8.43
C VAL A 64 12.14 -17.18 -9.92
N CYS A 65 11.22 -17.76 -10.69
CA CYS A 65 11.42 -17.88 -12.13
C CYS A 65 11.42 -16.50 -12.81
N MET A 66 12.15 -16.36 -13.92
CA MET A 66 12.24 -15.09 -14.67
C MET A 66 10.86 -14.53 -15.06
N GLY A 67 9.87 -15.41 -15.31
CA GLY A 67 8.49 -15.00 -15.60
C GLY A 67 7.79 -14.33 -14.43
N CYS A 68 7.92 -14.88 -13.20
CA CYS A 68 7.38 -14.25 -11.99
C CYS A 68 8.11 -12.94 -11.68
N LEU A 69 9.43 -12.89 -11.87
CA LEU A 69 10.22 -11.68 -11.64
C LEU A 69 9.87 -10.56 -12.63
N GLY A 70 9.65 -10.88 -13.91
CA GLY A 70 9.18 -9.93 -14.91
C GLY A 70 7.83 -9.31 -14.55
N LYS A 71 6.85 -10.14 -14.16
CA LYS A 71 5.54 -9.67 -13.69
C LYS A 71 5.66 -8.83 -12.42
N ALA A 72 6.51 -9.25 -11.48
CA ALA A 72 6.76 -8.52 -10.25
C ALA A 72 7.37 -7.13 -10.49
N ASN A 73 8.31 -7.01 -11.43
CA ASN A 73 8.87 -5.71 -11.83
C ASN A 73 7.80 -4.79 -12.43
N VAL A 74 6.91 -5.33 -13.27
CA VAL A 74 5.80 -4.55 -13.83
C VAL A 74 4.83 -4.10 -12.72
N ILE A 75 4.47 -4.99 -11.81
CA ILE A 75 3.61 -4.64 -10.66
C ILE A 75 4.27 -3.57 -9.79
N HIS A 76 5.56 -3.71 -9.49
CA HIS A 76 6.32 -2.74 -8.71
C HIS A 76 6.36 -1.36 -9.39
N ARG A 77 6.60 -1.31 -10.71
CA ARG A 77 6.57 -0.06 -11.49
C ARG A 77 5.19 0.60 -11.46
N LEU A 78 4.12 -0.18 -11.62
CA LEU A 78 2.74 0.31 -11.53
C LEU A 78 2.42 0.86 -10.13
N TYR A 79 2.89 0.19 -9.08
CA TYR A 79 2.70 0.62 -7.69
C TYR A 79 3.44 1.93 -7.39
N ASN A 80 4.64 2.11 -7.93
CA ASN A 80 5.48 3.29 -7.70
C ASN A 80 5.25 4.43 -8.71
N GLY A 81 4.29 4.28 -9.63
CA GLY A 81 3.98 5.29 -10.65
C GLY A 81 5.12 5.54 -11.64
N GLU A 82 6.04 4.59 -11.79
CA GLU A 82 7.10 4.68 -12.79
C GLU A 82 6.50 4.50 -14.18
N LYS A 83 6.74 5.46 -15.09
CA LYS A 83 6.27 5.38 -16.48
C LYS A 83 6.85 4.13 -17.14
N MET A 84 5.99 3.37 -17.83
CA MET A 84 6.35 2.17 -18.59
C MET A 84 7.33 2.48 -19.72
#